data_AF-A8TCH5-F1
#
_entry.id   AF-A8TCH5-F1
#
_cell.length_a   1.000
_cell.length_b   1.000
_cell.length_c   1.000
_cell.angle_alpha   90.00
_cell.angle_beta   90.00
_cell.angle_gamma   90.00
#
_symmetry.space_group_name_H-M   'P 1'
#
loop_
_entity.id
_entity.type
_entity.pdbx_description
1 polymer ?
#
loop_
_entity_poly.entity_id
_entity_poly.type
_entity_poly.pdbx_seq_one_letter_code
_entity_poly.pdbx_strand_id
1 'polypeptide(L)'
;NFERQLEKLEELFPSADEFDFYGVYPAMDACQSLSTLLHGLLDRDYLFDSMLKVSQQSVKTVADLEQAQGAEPITNDNQKENEAVCEEWDVQWAIFRPLREAAERDICLIKDLREELREEAVSNIGIAL
;
A
#
# COMPACT_ATOMS: atom_id res chain seq x y z
N ASN A 1 12.49 3.88 -17.88
CA ASN A 1 13.75 3.81 -17.09
C ASN A 1 13.33 3.93 -15.64
N PHE A 2 13.41 2.84 -14.86
CA PHE A 2 12.96 2.81 -13.47
C PHE A 2 14.00 3.41 -12.50
N GLU A 3 15.30 3.32 -12.80
CA GLU A 3 16.37 3.96 -12.02
C GLU A 3 16.14 5.46 -11.90
N ARG A 4 15.85 6.13 -13.02
CA ARG A 4 15.51 7.56 -13.03
C ARG A 4 14.23 7.89 -12.26
N GLN A 5 13.29 6.95 -12.14
CA GLN A 5 12.08 7.19 -11.35
C GLN A 5 12.37 7.04 -9.85
N LEU A 6 13.30 6.15 -9.47
CA LEU A 6 13.78 6.03 -8.10
C LEU A 6 14.50 7.30 -7.66
N GLU A 7 15.42 7.84 -8.46
CA GLU A 7 16.12 9.11 -8.17
C GLU A 7 15.13 10.24 -7.88
N LYS A 8 14.09 10.38 -8.71
CA LYS A 8 13.04 11.37 -8.50
C LYS A 8 12.21 11.12 -7.24
N LEU A 9 11.97 9.86 -6.90
CA LEU A 9 11.19 9.49 -5.73
C LEU A 9 11.97 9.77 -4.45
N GLU A 10 13.29 9.54 -4.45
CA GLU A 10 14.18 9.87 -3.33
C GLU A 10 14.14 11.37 -3.01
N GLU A 11 14.13 12.23 -4.02
CA GLU A 11 13.99 13.69 -3.83
C GLU A 11 12.64 14.09 -3.23
N LEU A 12 11.61 13.27 -3.37
CA LEU A 12 10.26 13.51 -2.86
C LEU A 12 10.00 12.81 -1.52
N PHE A 13 10.92 11.99 -1.03
CA PHE A 13 10.72 11.18 0.17
C PHE A 13 10.73 12.10 1.40
N PRO A 14 9.64 12.16 2.18
CA PRO A 14 9.55 13.07 3.31
C PRO A 14 10.39 12.59 4.51
N SER A 15 10.91 13.52 5.31
CA SER A 15 11.65 13.23 6.54
C SER A 15 10.75 13.42 7.77
N ALA A 16 10.66 12.42 8.64
CA ALA A 16 9.93 12.53 9.90
C ALA A 16 10.47 13.63 10.82
N ASP A 17 11.75 14.01 10.69
CA ASP A 17 12.37 15.07 11.49
C ASP A 17 11.96 16.48 11.02
N GLU A 18 11.40 16.61 9.81
CA GLU A 18 11.02 17.90 9.21
C GLU A 18 9.56 18.28 9.46
N PHE A 19 8.75 17.35 9.99
CA PHE A 19 7.31 17.54 10.15
C PHE A 19 6.82 17.08 11.53
N ASP A 20 6.05 17.95 12.20
CA ASP A 20 5.51 17.68 13.54
C ASP A 20 4.14 16.96 13.52
N PHE A 21 3.64 16.55 12.35
CA PHE A 21 2.32 15.92 12.22
C PHE A 21 2.45 14.45 11.78
N TYR A 22 1.59 13.59 12.33
CA TYR A 22 1.63 12.14 12.10
C TYR A 22 1.52 11.73 10.63
N GLY A 23 0.82 12.51 9.81
CA GLY A 23 0.63 12.23 8.38
C GLY A 23 1.93 12.13 7.56
N VAL A 24 3.09 12.53 8.12
CA VAL A 24 4.40 12.24 7.53
C VAL A 24 4.65 10.73 7.41
N TYR A 25 4.24 9.91 8.38
CA TYR A 25 4.50 8.47 8.36
C TYR A 25 3.74 7.74 7.24
N PRO A 26 2.41 7.92 7.05
CA PRO A 26 1.72 7.38 5.87
C PRO A 26 2.29 7.89 4.53
N ALA A 27 2.76 9.13 4.48
CA ALA A 27 3.41 9.65 3.27
C ALA A 27 4.75 8.94 2.98
N MET A 28 5.57 8.71 4.01
CA MET A 28 6.80 7.90 3.91
C MET A 28 6.47 6.47 3.46
N ASP A 29 5.43 5.85 4.03
CA ASP A 29 5.02 4.48 3.70
C ASP A 29 4.56 4.34 2.24
N ALA A 30 3.85 5.34 1.72
CA ALA A 30 3.44 5.39 0.32
C ALA A 30 4.68 5.49 -0.61
N CYS A 31 5.64 6.36 -0.28
CA CYS A 31 6.89 6.48 -1.02
C CYS A 31 7.72 5.18 -0.94
N GLN A 32 7.81 4.57 0.25
CA GLN A 32 8.54 3.32 0.46
C GLN A 32 7.92 2.15 -0.32
N SER A 33 6.59 2.06 -0.35
CA SER A 33 5.86 1.06 -1.13
C SER A 33 6.15 1.20 -2.63
N LEU A 34 6.10 2.43 -3.15
CA LEU A 34 6.42 2.70 -4.55
C LEU A 34 7.88 2.38 -4.88
N SER A 35 8.82 2.76 -4.02
CA SER A 35 10.24 2.43 -4.17
C SER A 35 10.46 0.91 -4.20
N THR A 36 9.82 0.18 -3.29
CA THR A 36 9.89 -1.29 -3.20
C THR A 36 9.41 -1.97 -4.49
N LEU A 37 8.30 -1.47 -5.06
CA LEU A 37 7.79 -1.92 -6.36
C LEU A 37 8.79 -1.62 -7.49
N LEU A 38 9.32 -0.41 -7.57
CA LEU A 38 10.27 -0.01 -8.61
C LEU A 38 11.56 -0.84 -8.57
N HIS A 39 12.10 -1.11 -7.38
CA HIS A 39 13.24 -2.02 -7.20
C HIS A 39 12.91 -3.45 -7.66
N GLY A 40 11.75 -3.99 -7.30
CA GLY A 40 11.33 -5.32 -7.78
C GLY A 40 11.12 -5.38 -9.29
N LEU A 41 10.79 -4.27 -9.95
CA LEU A 41 10.69 -4.19 -11.41
C LEU A 41 12.06 -4.12 -12.10
N LEU A 42 13.08 -3.58 -11.41
CA LEU A 42 14.47 -3.59 -11.88
C LEU A 42 15.10 -4.98 -11.74
N ASP A 43 14.83 -5.65 -10.63
CA ASP A 43 15.29 -7.02 -10.36
C ASP A 43 14.11 -7.98 -10.21
N ARG A 44 13.80 -8.67 -11.32
CA ARG A 44 12.64 -9.54 -11.42
C ARG A 44 12.70 -10.74 -10.48
N ASP A 45 13.87 -11.15 -10.02
CA ASP A 45 14.01 -12.26 -9.08
C ASP A 45 13.39 -11.92 -7.73
N TYR A 46 13.35 -10.64 -7.35
CA TYR A 46 12.72 -10.15 -6.11
C TYR A 46 11.32 -9.59 -6.31
N LEU A 47 10.78 -9.57 -7.53
CA LEU A 47 9.50 -8.92 -7.81
C LEU A 47 8.37 -9.46 -6.93
N PHE A 48 8.30 -10.79 -6.76
CA PHE A 48 7.29 -11.44 -5.95
C PHE A 48 7.40 -11.03 -4.47
N ASP A 49 8.61 -11.06 -3.91
CA ASP A 49 8.86 -10.63 -2.53
C ASP A 49 8.53 -9.14 -2.33
N SER A 50 8.84 -8.29 -3.32
CA SER A 50 8.44 -6.89 -3.32
C SER A 50 6.93 -6.72 -3.29
N MET A 51 6.17 -7.53 -4.04
CA MET A 51 4.69 -7.45 -4.02
C MET A 51 4.13 -7.81 -2.64
N LEU A 52 4.67 -8.85 -2.01
CA LEU A 52 4.27 -9.24 -0.65
C LEU A 52 4.58 -8.13 0.36
N LYS A 53 5.76 -7.51 0.26
CA LYS A 53 6.14 -6.39 1.13
C LYS A 53 5.21 -5.19 0.97
N VAL A 54 4.81 -4.85 -0.26
CA VAL A 54 3.87 -3.74 -0.51
C VAL A 54 2.50 -4.03 0.09
N SER A 55 1.98 -5.24 -0.09
CA SER A 55 0.71 -5.68 0.53
C SER A 55 0.76 -5.59 2.06
N GLN A 56 1.84 -6.07 2.68
CA GLN A 56 2.05 -5.99 4.13
C GLN A 56 2.20 -4.55 4.62
N GLN A 57 2.93 -3.71 3.88
CA GLN A 57 3.12 -2.31 4.22
C GLN A 57 1.79 -1.55 4.25
N SER A 58 0.91 -1.80 3.28
CA SER A 58 -0.41 -1.16 3.23
C SER A 58 -1.25 -1.44 4.49
N VAL A 59 -1.30 -2.70 4.94
CA VAL A 59 -1.99 -3.10 6.18
C VAL A 59 -1.31 -2.51 7.40
N LYS A 60 0.02 -2.50 7.41
CA LYS A 60 0.80 -1.95 8.52
C LYS A 60 0.54 -0.46 8.70
N THR A 61 0.44 0.33 7.63
CA THR A 61 0.12 1.75 7.69
C THR A 61 -1.22 2.00 8.37
N VAL A 62 -2.24 1.17 8.08
CA VAL A 62 -3.54 1.23 8.76
C VAL A 62 -3.40 0.87 10.24
N ALA A 63 -2.70 -0.22 10.55
CA ALA A 63 -2.52 -0.68 11.92
C ALA A 63 -1.70 0.31 12.79
N ASP A 64 -0.70 0.96 12.20
CA ASP A 64 0.12 1.97 12.87
C ASP A 64 -0.69 3.25 13.13
N LEU A 65 -1.60 3.62 12.23
CA LEU A 65 -2.51 4.75 12.42
C LEU A 65 -3.49 4.51 13.56
N GLU A 66 -4.13 3.34 13.61
CA GLU A 66 -5.04 2.95 14.69
C GLU A 66 -4.35 3.02 16.06
N GLN A 67 -3.12 2.51 16.14
CA GLN A 67 -2.30 2.60 17.35
C GLN A 67 -1.98 4.06 17.72
N ALA A 68 -1.65 4.89 16.73
CA ALA A 68 -1.40 6.32 16.95
C ALA A 68 -2.65 7.08 17.43
N GLN A 69 -3.85 6.60 17.07
CA GLN A 69 -5.13 7.11 17.55
C GLN A 69 -5.51 6.60 18.95
N GLY A 70 -4.72 5.69 19.53
CA GLY A 70 -4.89 5.20 20.91
C GLY A 70 -5.50 3.79 21.00
N ALA A 71 -5.59 3.06 19.89
CA ALA A 71 -5.94 1.63 19.93
C ALA A 71 -4.85 0.80 20.63
N GLU A 72 -5.21 -0.39 21.10
CA GLU A 72 -4.22 -1.36 21.58
C GLU A 72 -3.28 -1.79 20.44
N PRO A 73 -2.03 -2.19 20.75
CA PRO A 73 -1.11 -2.70 19.74
C PRO A 73 -1.73 -3.81 18.91
N ILE A 74 -1.75 -3.62 17.59
CA ILE A 74 -2.31 -4.58 16.66
C ILE A 74 -1.22 -5.60 16.30
N THR A 75 -1.51 -6.87 16.56
CA THR A 75 -0.62 -8.02 16.44
C THR A 75 -1.30 -9.10 15.62
N ASN A 76 -0.56 -10.15 15.26
CA ASN A 76 -1.12 -11.28 14.52
C ASN A 76 -2.31 -11.97 15.23
N ASP A 77 -2.42 -11.82 16.54
CA ASP A 77 -3.44 -12.47 17.37
C ASP A 77 -4.77 -11.69 17.39
N ASN A 78 -4.73 -10.36 17.43
CA ASN A 78 -5.91 -9.47 17.54
C ASN A 78 -6.24 -8.68 16.26
N GLN A 79 -5.41 -8.75 15.21
CA GLN A 79 -5.61 -8.02 13.96
C GLN A 79 -6.97 -8.24 13.27
N LYS A 80 -7.64 -9.38 13.53
CA LYS A 80 -8.99 -9.68 12.99
C LYS A 80 -10.13 -9.02 13.78
N GLU A 81 -9.80 -8.42 14.92
CA GLU A 81 -10.76 -7.71 15.76
C GLU A 81 -10.80 -6.20 15.42
N ASN A 82 -9.77 -5.70 14.73
CA ASN A 82 -9.71 -4.31 14.28
C ASN A 82 -10.45 -4.15 12.93
N GLU A 83 -11.41 -3.24 12.89
CA GLU A 83 -12.29 -3.00 11.73
C GLU A 83 -11.50 -2.44 10.54
N ALA A 84 -10.68 -1.40 10.75
CA ALA A 84 -9.90 -0.77 9.68
C ALA A 84 -8.92 -1.75 9.01
N VAL A 85 -8.29 -2.63 9.79
CA VAL A 85 -7.42 -3.69 9.26
C VAL A 85 -8.21 -4.71 8.43
N CYS A 86 -9.42 -5.06 8.87
CA CYS A 86 -10.29 -5.95 8.10
C CYS A 86 -10.73 -5.31 6.78
N GLU A 87 -11.11 -4.03 6.79
CA GLU A 87 -11.49 -3.28 5.59
C GLU A 87 -10.35 -3.23 4.57
N GLU A 88 -9.12 -2.95 5.01
CA GLU A 88 -7.95 -2.96 4.12
C GLU A 88 -7.70 -4.34 3.51
N TRP A 89 -7.88 -5.42 4.27
CA TRP A 89 -7.80 -6.77 3.70
C TRP A 89 -8.91 -7.05 2.71
N ASP A 90 -10.13 -6.61 2.98
CA ASP A 90 -11.26 -6.80 2.07
C ASP A 90 -10.99 -6.12 0.73
N VAL A 91 -10.42 -4.91 0.72
CA VAL A 91 -9.97 -4.21 -0.49
C VAL A 91 -8.87 -5.01 -1.21
N GLN A 92 -7.84 -5.47 -0.49
CA GLN A 92 -6.77 -6.28 -1.09
C GLN A 92 -7.31 -7.59 -1.70
N TRP A 93 -8.27 -8.23 -1.04
CA TRP A 93 -8.93 -9.43 -1.55
C TRP A 93 -9.80 -9.14 -2.76
N ALA A 94 -10.52 -8.01 -2.79
CA ALA A 94 -11.32 -7.58 -3.93
C ALA A 94 -10.46 -7.37 -5.19
N ILE A 95 -9.20 -6.92 -5.03
CA ILE A 95 -8.24 -6.80 -6.14
C ILE A 95 -7.64 -8.16 -6.50
N PHE A 96 -7.17 -8.93 -5.51
CA PHE A 96 -6.43 -10.16 -5.73
C PHE A 96 -7.29 -11.28 -6.33
N ARG A 97 -8.54 -11.41 -5.86
CA ARG A 97 -9.41 -12.52 -6.23
C ARG A 97 -9.73 -12.56 -7.74
N PRO A 98 -10.17 -11.47 -8.38
CA PRO A 98 -10.40 -11.45 -9.83
C PRO A 98 -9.13 -11.75 -10.62
N LEU A 99 -7.99 -11.18 -10.22
CA LEU A 99 -6.69 -11.41 -10.88
C LEU A 99 -6.25 -12.87 -10.79
N ARG A 100 -6.52 -13.54 -9.66
CA ARG A 100 -6.24 -14.97 -9.47
C ARG A 100 -7.18 -15.86 -10.28
N GLU A 101 -8.45 -15.47 -10.41
CA GLU A 101 -9.49 -16.24 -11.12
C GLU A 101 -9.40 -16.06 -12.65
N ALA A 102 -8.70 -15.03 -13.13
CA ALA A 102 -8.43 -14.83 -14.55
C ALA A 102 -7.57 -15.96 -15.13
N ALA A 103 -8.06 -16.59 -16.22
CA ALA A 103 -7.37 -17.70 -16.88
C ALA A 103 -6.07 -17.26 -17.58
N GLU A 104 -5.99 -15.99 -17.98
CA GLU A 104 -4.83 -15.37 -18.59
C GLU A 104 -4.74 -13.90 -18.18
N ARG A 105 -3.67 -13.23 -18.63
CA ARG A 105 -3.49 -11.80 -18.39
C ARG A 105 -4.61 -11.00 -19.09
N ASP A 106 -5.58 -10.55 -18.30
CA ASP A 106 -6.67 -9.71 -18.77
C ASP A 106 -6.36 -8.22 -18.55
N ILE A 107 -6.18 -7.49 -19.65
CA ILE A 107 -5.87 -6.05 -19.62
C ILE A 107 -7.11 -5.22 -19.28
N CYS A 108 -8.30 -5.67 -19.67
CA CYS A 108 -9.55 -4.97 -19.36
C CYS A 108 -9.79 -5.05 -17.86
N LEU A 109 -9.70 -6.25 -17.27
CA LEU A 109 -9.83 -6.43 -15.82
C LEU A 109 -8.86 -5.53 -15.03
N ILE A 110 -7.59 -5.44 -15.43
CA ILE A 110 -6.60 -4.58 -14.75
C ILE A 110 -7.00 -3.09 -14.84
N LYS A 111 -7.57 -2.66 -15.98
CA LYS A 111 -8.01 -1.27 -16.15
C LYS A 111 -9.24 -0.98 -15.32
N ASP A 112 -10.20 -1.90 -15.30
CA ASP A 112 -11.45 -1.77 -14.56
C ASP A 112 -11.17 -1.68 -13.05
N LEU A 113 -10.37 -2.60 -12.50
CA LEU A 113 -9.92 -2.55 -11.10
C LEU A 113 -9.23 -1.22 -10.74
N ARG A 114 -8.43 -0.69 -11.66
CA ARG A 114 -7.74 0.59 -11.46
C ARG A 114 -8.71 1.77 -11.53
N GLU A 115 -9.74 1.69 -12.37
CA GLU A 115 -10.77 2.72 -12.49
C GLU A 115 -11.65 2.75 -11.24
N GLU A 116 -12.07 1.60 -10.72
CA GLU A 116 -12.80 1.48 -9.44
C GLU A 116 -12.04 2.17 -8.30
N LEU A 117 -10.75 1.85 -8.10
CA LEU A 117 -9.92 2.49 -7.07
C LEU A 117 -9.76 4.02 -7.26
N ARG A 118 -9.83 4.49 -8.51
CA ARG A 118 -9.73 5.92 -8.82
C ARG A 118 -11.05 6.67 -8.66
N GLU A 119 -12.18 5.99 -8.85
CA GLU A 119 -13.51 6.56 -8.67
C GLU A 119 -13.80 6.82 -7.18
N GLU A 120 -13.38 5.90 -6.31
CA GLU A 120 -13.47 6.11 -4.87
C GLU A 120 -12.50 7.20 -4.40
N ALA A 121 -11.26 7.20 -4.91
CA ALA A 121 -10.22 8.19 -4.59
C ALA A 121 -9.93 8.36 -3.09
N VAL A 122 -10.14 7.30 -2.31
CA VAL A 122 -9.83 7.24 -0.87
C VAL A 122 -8.59 6.36 -0.66
N SER A 123 -7.65 6.82 0.18
CA SER A 123 -6.49 6.01 0.58
C SER A 123 -6.90 4.88 1.55
N ASN A 124 -6.01 3.91 1.76
CA ASN A 124 -6.14 2.87 2.80
C ASN A 124 -6.40 3.42 4.21
N ILE A 125 -6.00 4.67 4.51
CA ILE A 125 -6.24 5.34 5.79
C ILE A 125 -7.36 6.40 5.74
N GLY A 126 -8.28 6.32 4.77
CA GLY A 126 -9.47 7.19 4.71
C GLY A 126 -9.24 8.62 4.24
N ILE A 127 -8.06 8.97 3.74
CA ILE A 127 -7.76 10.30 3.17
C ILE A 127 -8.30 10.39 1.74
N ALA A 128 -9.06 11.45 1.46
CA ALA A 128 -9.47 11.88 0.12
C ALA A 128 -8.98 13.32 -0.14
N LEU A 129 -8.61 13.64 -1.38
CA LEU A 129 -8.05 14.94 -1.81
C LEU A 129 -8.96 15.70 -2.77
#